data_AF-A0A1V6V6J8-F1
#
_entry.id   AF-A0A1V6V6J8-F1
#
_cell.length_a   1.000
_cell.length_b   1.000
_cell.length_c   1.000
_cell.angle_alpha   90.00
_cell.angle_beta   90.00
_cell.angle_gamma   90.00
#
_symmetry.space_group_name_H-M   'P 1'
#
loop_
_entity.id
_entity.type
_entity.pdbx_description
1 polymer ?
#
loop_
_entity_poly.entity_id
_entity_poly.type
_entity_poly.pdbx_seq_one_letter_code
_entity_poly.pdbx_strand_id
1 'polypeptide(L)'
;MQQEAQKNETRWSNFQPGHLAGDLGAAAASASLVTPAVAIIDRALVEQAAFKQPILRGLRRHALGALRQPGLFVFQRPLGIVWALYAATYSVANVTDTVSRQLEIAAAGTITFATTMMANVPLALWKDIRFAQEYGTGNGPDAKTSKASIISVPLQNKSLARSAAAIFLVRDGVTIFGSFTLAPWLSDAIPDNLATHPHAKPVITQLTVPVLTQLVATPLHLLALDMYTRQYTMPFLERVKHSQQYLPSSTLLRCVRIIPAFGIGCLTNMELRSAFHTKISG
;
A
#
# COMPACT_ATOMS: atom_id res chain seq x y z
N MET A 1 0.73 -11.79 37.44
CA MET A 1 -0.33 -12.35 36.58
C MET A 1 -1.73 -11.88 36.99
N GLN A 2 -2.24 -12.13 38.20
CA GLN A 2 -3.60 -11.69 38.58
C GLN A 2 -3.80 -10.16 38.60
N GLN A 3 -2.86 -9.38 39.16
CA GLN A 3 -2.93 -7.91 39.14
C GLN A 3 -2.88 -7.31 37.72
N GLU A 4 -2.14 -7.93 36.81
CA GLU A 4 -2.01 -7.48 35.43
C GLU A 4 -3.26 -7.79 34.61
N ALA A 5 -3.87 -8.96 34.85
CA ALA A 5 -5.18 -9.32 34.30
C ALA A 5 -6.28 -8.36 34.78
N GLN A 6 -6.29 -8.02 36.06
CA GLN A 6 -7.25 -7.10 36.66
C GLN A 6 -7.06 -5.65 36.17
N LYS A 7 -5.81 -5.22 35.96
CA LYS A 7 -5.48 -3.93 35.33
C LYS A 7 -5.96 -3.90 33.87
N ASN A 8 -5.80 -5.00 33.14
CA ASN A 8 -6.27 -5.12 31.75
C ASN A 8 -7.81 -5.12 31.67
N GLU A 9 -8.51 -5.82 32.55
CA GLU A 9 -9.98 -5.76 32.62
C GLU A 9 -10.49 -4.33 32.87
N THR A 10 -9.82 -3.59 33.76
CA THR A 10 -10.14 -2.19 34.04
C THR A 10 -9.85 -1.27 32.85
N ARG A 11 -8.84 -1.59 32.03
CA ARG A 11 -8.55 -0.87 30.77
C ARG A 11 -9.59 -1.16 29.70
N TRP A 12 -10.02 -2.42 29.58
CA TRP A 12 -11.09 -2.82 28.66
C TRP A 12 -12.45 -2.24 29.03
N SER A 13 -12.75 -2.08 30.33
CA SER A 13 -13.99 -1.44 30.75
C SER A 13 -14.01 0.07 30.47
N ASN A 14 -12.84 0.72 30.46
CA ASN A 14 -12.67 2.13 30.07
C ASN A 14 -12.52 2.33 28.55
N PHE A 15 -12.67 1.26 27.76
CA PHE A 15 -12.54 1.30 26.32
C PHE A 15 -13.67 2.12 25.69
N GLN A 16 -13.33 3.21 25.01
CA GLN A 16 -14.30 4.03 24.31
C GLN A 16 -14.52 3.48 22.89
N PRO A 17 -15.66 2.82 22.60
CA PRO A 17 -15.93 2.27 21.26
C PRO A 17 -15.97 3.36 20.17
N GLY A 18 -16.20 4.61 20.56
CA GLY A 18 -16.11 5.76 19.67
C GLY A 18 -14.74 5.90 19.00
N HIS A 19 -13.63 5.61 19.71
CA HIS A 19 -12.29 5.72 19.13
C HIS A 19 -12.09 4.74 17.97
N LEU A 20 -12.63 3.52 18.08
CA LEU A 20 -12.62 2.55 16.97
C LEU A 20 -13.48 3.01 15.79
N ALA A 21 -14.66 3.57 16.05
CA ALA A 21 -15.50 4.13 15.00
C ALA A 21 -14.78 5.28 14.27
N GLY A 22 -14.06 6.14 15.02
CA GLY A 22 -13.19 7.17 14.47
C GLY A 22 -12.04 6.59 13.64
N ASP A 23 -11.39 5.53 14.12
CA ASP A 23 -10.29 4.85 13.41
C ASP A 23 -10.76 4.30 12.06
N LEU A 24 -11.90 3.61 12.04
CA LEU A 24 -12.51 3.05 10.82
C LEU A 24 -13.02 4.14 9.88
N GLY A 25 -13.62 5.20 10.44
CA GLY A 25 -14.10 6.35 9.68
C GLY A 25 -12.97 7.09 8.97
N ALA A 26 -11.86 7.35 9.68
CA ALA A 26 -10.68 7.99 9.11
C ALA A 26 -10.04 7.13 8.01
N ALA A 27 -9.95 5.82 8.26
CA ALA A 27 -9.42 4.85 7.30
C ALA A 27 -10.27 4.81 6.02
N ALA A 28 -11.60 4.72 6.14
CA ALA A 28 -12.51 4.66 5.00
C ALA A 28 -12.52 5.98 4.21
N ALA A 29 -12.51 7.13 4.88
CA ALA A 29 -12.49 8.43 4.25
C ALA A 29 -11.18 8.66 3.47
N SER A 30 -10.04 8.37 4.10
CA SER A 30 -8.73 8.47 3.46
C SER A 30 -8.59 7.51 2.27
N ALA A 31 -9.03 6.25 2.44
CA ALA A 31 -9.03 5.27 1.35
C ALA A 31 -9.89 5.76 0.16
N SER A 32 -11.07 6.30 0.43
CA SER A 32 -11.97 6.82 -0.62
C SER A 32 -11.36 8.01 -1.37
N LEU A 33 -10.64 8.89 -0.67
CA LEU A 33 -9.95 10.04 -1.26
C LEU A 33 -8.80 9.61 -2.19
N VAL A 34 -8.01 8.62 -1.77
CA VAL A 34 -6.77 8.24 -2.46
C VAL A 34 -6.98 7.24 -3.60
N THR A 35 -8.01 6.41 -3.51
CA THR A 35 -8.25 5.29 -4.42
C THR A 35 -8.34 5.69 -5.89
N PRO A 36 -9.08 6.75 -6.30
CA PRO A 36 -9.16 7.16 -7.71
C PRO A 36 -7.80 7.44 -8.34
N ALA A 37 -6.96 8.22 -7.63
CA ALA A 37 -5.64 8.59 -8.11
C ALA A 37 -4.72 7.36 -8.21
N VAL A 38 -4.70 6.52 -7.17
CA VAL A 38 -3.86 5.31 -7.17
C VAL A 38 -4.30 4.31 -8.23
N ALA A 39 -5.61 4.12 -8.44
CA ALA A 39 -6.10 3.20 -9.45
C ALA A 39 -5.80 3.66 -10.89
N ILE A 40 -5.90 4.96 -11.17
CA ILE A 40 -5.52 5.53 -12.48
C ILE A 40 -4.03 5.33 -12.73
N ILE A 41 -3.20 5.60 -11.71
CA ILE A 41 -1.76 5.35 -11.78
C ILE A 41 -1.53 3.86 -12.00
N ASP A 42 -1.95 2.97 -11.09
CA ASP A 42 -1.77 1.51 -11.20
C ASP A 42 -2.22 0.95 -12.57
N ARG A 43 -3.32 1.44 -13.13
CA ARG A 43 -3.78 1.04 -14.47
C ARG A 43 -2.86 1.50 -15.60
N ALA A 44 -2.51 2.79 -15.62
CA ALA A 44 -1.63 3.35 -16.66
C ALA A 44 -0.28 2.60 -16.75
N LEU A 45 0.09 1.94 -15.65
CA LEU A 45 1.35 1.24 -15.49
C LEU A 45 1.37 -0.18 -15.91
N VAL A 46 0.31 -0.92 -15.59
CA VAL A 46 0.16 -2.25 -16.16
C VAL A 46 0.09 -2.13 -17.68
N GLU A 47 -0.62 -1.12 -18.20
CA GLU A 47 -0.69 -0.85 -19.64
C GLU A 47 0.66 -0.42 -20.23
N GLN A 48 1.44 0.43 -19.54
CA GLN A 48 2.80 0.78 -19.99
C GLN A 48 3.72 -0.45 -20.04
N ALA A 49 3.70 -1.29 -19.00
CA ALA A 49 4.52 -2.49 -18.93
C ALA A 49 4.11 -3.52 -20.00
N ALA A 50 2.81 -3.68 -20.25
CA ALA A 50 2.28 -4.61 -21.23
C ALA A 50 2.47 -4.15 -22.68
N PHE A 51 2.24 -2.86 -22.96
CA PHE A 51 2.14 -2.33 -24.34
C PHE A 51 3.26 -1.35 -24.73
N LYS A 52 4.22 -1.06 -23.83
CA LYS A 52 5.31 -0.10 -24.03
C LYS A 52 4.84 1.30 -24.49
N GLN A 53 3.61 1.68 -24.15
CA GLN A 53 3.06 3.00 -24.52
C GLN A 53 3.52 4.10 -23.55
N PRO A 54 3.52 5.38 -23.96
CA PRO A 54 3.87 6.49 -23.08
C PRO A 54 2.89 6.62 -21.90
N ILE A 55 3.40 6.57 -20.66
CA ILE A 55 2.61 6.65 -19.41
C ILE A 55 1.68 7.86 -19.41
N LEU A 56 2.16 9.02 -19.84
CA LEU A 56 1.42 10.28 -19.81
C LEU A 56 0.15 10.22 -20.67
N ARG A 57 0.20 9.49 -21.80
CA ARG A 57 -0.95 9.30 -22.68
C ARG A 57 -2.01 8.40 -22.04
N GLY A 58 -1.58 7.32 -21.37
CA GLY A 58 -2.45 6.45 -20.58
C GLY A 58 -3.09 7.19 -19.41
N LEU A 59 -2.29 7.91 -18.62
CA LEU A 59 -2.74 8.70 -17.48
C LEU A 59 -3.79 9.73 -17.89
N ARG A 60 -3.52 10.52 -18.94
CA ARG A 60 -4.47 11.53 -19.46
C ARG A 60 -5.78 10.89 -19.90
N ARG A 61 -5.71 9.75 -20.60
CA ARG A 61 -6.90 9.04 -21.08
C ARG A 61 -7.76 8.55 -19.92
N HIS A 62 -7.16 7.92 -18.91
CA HIS A 62 -7.88 7.37 -17.76
C HIS A 62 -8.41 8.47 -16.85
N ALA A 63 -7.66 9.55 -16.65
CA ALA A 63 -8.14 10.73 -15.93
C ALA A 63 -9.33 11.37 -16.65
N LEU A 64 -9.26 11.54 -17.97
CA LEU A 64 -10.36 12.11 -18.76
C LEU A 64 -11.57 11.18 -18.79
N GLY A 65 -11.37 9.86 -18.83
CA GLY A 65 -12.43 8.86 -18.74
C GLY A 65 -13.12 8.85 -17.37
N ALA A 66 -12.34 8.93 -16.28
CA ALA A 66 -12.86 9.04 -14.92
C ALA A 66 -13.70 10.33 -14.73
N LEU A 67 -13.25 11.44 -15.32
CA LEU A 67 -13.99 12.70 -15.30
C LEU A 67 -15.27 12.68 -16.15
N ARG A 68 -15.24 12.00 -17.31
CA ARG A 68 -16.40 11.93 -18.22
C ARG A 68 -17.47 10.94 -17.77
N GLN A 69 -17.10 9.89 -17.04
CA GLN A 69 -18.02 8.85 -16.58
C GLN A 69 -17.69 8.41 -15.15
N PRO A 70 -17.91 9.29 -14.15
CA PRO A 70 -17.48 9.04 -12.77
C PRO A 70 -18.21 7.85 -12.13
N GLY A 71 -19.51 7.66 -12.39
CA GLY A 71 -20.27 6.53 -11.84
C GLY A 71 -19.74 5.18 -12.35
N LEU A 72 -19.54 5.05 -13.66
CA LEU A 72 -18.96 3.85 -14.25
C LEU A 72 -17.55 3.60 -13.73
N PHE A 73 -16.73 4.64 -13.54
CA PHE A 73 -15.38 4.55 -12.99
C PHE A 73 -15.38 4.10 -11.52
N VAL A 74 -16.27 4.64 -10.69
CA VAL A 74 -16.38 4.32 -9.26
C VAL A 74 -16.80 2.86 -9.02
N PHE A 75 -17.68 2.32 -9.86
CA PHE A 75 -18.17 0.95 -9.72
C PHE A 75 -17.34 -0.09 -10.50
N GLN A 76 -16.15 0.26 -11.02
CA GLN A 76 -15.26 -0.73 -11.62
C GLN A 76 -14.63 -1.65 -10.56
N ARG A 77 -14.54 -2.95 -10.86
CA ARG A 77 -13.90 -3.96 -9.99
C ARG A 77 -12.48 -3.56 -9.52
N PRO A 78 -11.59 -3.00 -10.36
CA PRO A 78 -10.23 -2.65 -9.95
C PRO A 78 -10.18 -1.50 -8.95
N LEU A 79 -11.16 -0.59 -8.97
CA LEU A 79 -11.26 0.48 -7.98
C LEU A 79 -11.61 -0.08 -6.60
N GLY A 80 -12.57 -1.01 -6.53
CA GLY A 80 -12.95 -1.69 -5.29
C GLY A 80 -11.78 -2.48 -4.67
N ILE A 81 -10.92 -3.08 -5.48
CA ILE A 81 -9.71 -3.79 -5.01
C ILE A 81 -8.71 -2.82 -4.37
N VAL A 82 -8.43 -1.70 -5.03
CA VAL A 82 -7.53 -0.67 -4.49
C VAL A 82 -8.12 -0.07 -3.21
N TRP A 83 -9.42 0.24 -3.21
CA TRP A 83 -10.11 0.76 -2.03
C TRP A 83 -10.01 -0.21 -0.85
N ALA A 84 -10.32 -1.49 -1.07
CA ALA A 84 -10.25 -2.52 -0.03
C ALA A 84 -8.83 -2.65 0.55
N LEU A 85 -7.79 -2.59 -0.30
CA LEU A 85 -6.40 -2.61 0.14
C LEU A 85 -6.10 -1.44 1.09
N TYR A 86 -6.40 -0.20 0.69
CA TYR A 86 -6.08 0.98 1.51
C TYR A 86 -6.95 1.07 2.76
N ALA A 87 -8.27 0.82 2.63
CA ALA A 87 -9.19 0.81 3.76
C ALA A 87 -8.79 -0.22 4.81
N ALA A 88 -8.45 -1.46 4.40
CA ALA A 88 -8.01 -2.50 5.33
C ALA A 88 -6.66 -2.14 5.98
N THR A 89 -5.71 -1.63 5.20
CA THR A 89 -4.38 -1.25 5.72
C THR A 89 -4.48 -0.15 6.78
N TYR A 90 -5.21 0.93 6.47
CA TYR A 90 -5.40 2.03 7.44
C TYR A 90 -6.25 1.59 8.63
N SER A 91 -7.28 0.77 8.43
CA SER A 91 -8.11 0.27 9.53
C SER A 91 -7.29 -0.58 10.51
N VAL A 92 -6.52 -1.54 10.00
CA VAL A 92 -5.67 -2.41 10.83
C VAL A 92 -4.60 -1.59 11.55
N ALA A 93 -3.96 -0.64 10.87
CA ALA A 93 -2.97 0.24 11.48
C ALA A 93 -3.59 1.08 12.61
N ASN A 94 -4.72 1.75 12.35
CA ASN A 94 -5.38 2.64 13.31
C ASN A 94 -5.90 1.86 14.52
N VAL A 95 -6.67 0.80 14.29
CA VAL A 95 -7.29 -0.02 15.35
C VAL A 95 -6.21 -0.68 16.21
N THR A 96 -5.17 -1.25 15.60
CA THR A 96 -4.11 -1.91 16.37
C THR A 96 -3.32 -0.91 17.21
N ASP A 97 -3.05 0.28 16.69
CA ASP A 97 -2.37 1.34 17.43
C ASP A 97 -3.23 1.84 18.61
N THR A 98 -4.53 2.06 18.40
CA THR A 98 -5.47 2.44 19.47
C THR A 98 -5.53 1.39 20.57
N VAL A 99 -5.77 0.12 20.20
CA VAL A 99 -5.86 -0.99 21.16
C VAL A 99 -4.55 -1.18 21.91
N SER A 100 -3.41 -1.19 21.20
CA SER A 100 -2.10 -1.43 21.82
C SER A 100 -1.69 -0.32 22.78
N ARG A 101 -2.02 0.94 22.47
CA ARG A 101 -1.74 2.09 23.35
C ARG A 101 -2.64 2.11 24.58
N GLN A 102 -3.92 1.80 24.44
CA GLN A 102 -4.85 1.72 25.57
C GLN A 102 -4.49 0.57 26.53
N LEU A 103 -3.90 -0.51 26.01
CA LEU A 103 -3.35 -1.60 26.81
C LEU A 103 -1.94 -1.31 27.35
N GLU A 104 -1.38 -0.13 27.08
CA GLU A 104 -0.01 0.28 27.43
C GLU A 104 1.04 -0.78 27.06
N ILE A 105 0.88 -1.41 25.89
CA ILE A 105 1.84 -2.42 25.43
C ILE A 105 3.11 -1.69 24.99
N ALA A 106 4.24 -2.00 25.65
CA ALA A 106 5.53 -1.37 25.36
C ALA A 106 5.95 -1.50 23.89
N ALA A 107 5.52 -2.56 23.21
CA ALA A 107 5.79 -2.84 21.80
C ALA A 107 4.65 -2.42 20.85
N ALA A 108 3.78 -1.48 21.23
CA ALA A 108 2.62 -1.07 20.42
C ALA A 108 2.98 -0.76 18.96
N GLY A 109 4.06 -0.02 18.71
CA GLY A 109 4.54 0.28 17.35
C GLY A 109 4.91 -0.97 16.56
N THR A 110 5.59 -1.94 17.19
CA THR A 110 5.98 -3.22 16.57
C THR A 110 4.76 -4.08 16.24
N ILE A 111 3.75 -4.11 17.13
CA ILE A 111 2.51 -4.86 16.93
C ILE A 111 1.70 -4.25 15.79
N THR A 112 1.54 -2.92 15.77
CA THR A 112 0.90 -2.20 14.67
C THR A 112 1.61 -2.46 13.35
N PHE A 113 2.94 -2.42 13.33
CA PHE A 113 3.74 -2.75 12.15
C PHE A 113 3.47 -4.19 11.67
N ALA A 114 3.58 -5.17 12.57
CA ALA A 114 3.43 -6.58 12.24
C ALA A 114 2.02 -6.93 11.73
N THR A 115 0.98 -6.42 12.40
CA THR A 115 -0.42 -6.64 12.00
C THR A 115 -0.74 -5.96 10.66
N THR A 116 -0.29 -4.72 10.47
CA THR A 116 -0.46 -3.99 9.21
C THR A 116 0.24 -4.72 8.06
N MET A 117 1.44 -5.24 8.30
CA MET A 117 2.18 -6.10 7.37
C MET A 117 1.38 -7.34 6.98
N MET A 118 0.86 -8.06 7.96
CA MET A 118 0.09 -9.28 7.74
C MET A 118 -1.20 -9.04 6.93
N ALA A 119 -1.82 -7.86 7.09
CA ALA A 119 -3.00 -7.48 6.31
C ALA A 119 -2.63 -6.95 4.91
N ASN A 120 -1.59 -6.12 4.81
CA ASN A 120 -1.21 -5.43 3.59
C ASN A 120 -0.62 -6.37 2.54
N VAL A 121 0.31 -7.26 2.93
CA VAL A 121 1.04 -8.12 1.99
C VAL A 121 0.12 -8.99 1.14
N PRO A 122 -0.85 -9.74 1.72
CA PRO A 122 -1.73 -10.60 0.92
C PRO A 122 -2.65 -9.78 0.02
N LEU A 123 -3.17 -8.65 0.51
CA LEU A 123 -4.06 -7.77 -0.26
C LEU A 123 -3.32 -7.08 -1.41
N ALA A 124 -2.07 -6.66 -1.19
CA ALA A 124 -1.24 -6.04 -2.21
C ALA A 124 -0.90 -7.03 -3.31
N LEU A 125 -0.52 -8.26 -2.95
CA LEU A 125 -0.28 -9.34 -3.91
C LEU A 125 -1.56 -9.69 -4.69
N TRP A 126 -2.69 -9.83 -3.99
CA TRP A 126 -3.98 -10.10 -4.62
C TRP A 126 -4.36 -9.01 -5.64
N LYS A 127 -4.16 -7.73 -5.28
CA LYS A 127 -4.33 -6.59 -6.19
C LYS A 127 -3.44 -6.72 -7.41
N ASP A 128 -2.13 -6.93 -7.24
CA ASP A 128 -1.18 -6.98 -8.34
C ASP A 128 -1.51 -8.11 -9.33
N ILE A 129 -1.91 -9.30 -8.83
CA ILE A 129 -2.36 -10.42 -9.66
C ILE A 129 -3.60 -10.05 -10.47
N ARG A 130 -4.61 -9.46 -9.82
CA ARG A 130 -5.87 -9.07 -10.50
C ARG A 130 -5.64 -7.97 -11.53
N PHE A 131 -4.81 -6.99 -11.23
CA PHE A 131 -4.46 -5.92 -12.16
C PHE A 131 -3.71 -6.46 -13.39
N ALA A 132 -2.76 -7.38 -13.19
CA ALA A 132 -2.07 -8.05 -14.28
C ALA A 132 -3.01 -8.90 -15.15
N GLN A 133 -3.98 -9.60 -14.54
CA GLN A 133 -4.99 -10.35 -15.28
C GLN A 133 -5.89 -9.45 -16.13
N GLU A 134 -6.41 -8.38 -15.54
CA GLU A 134 -7.39 -7.48 -16.17
C GLU A 134 -6.75 -6.61 -17.26
N TYR A 135 -5.52 -6.11 -17.03
CA TYR A 135 -4.89 -5.11 -17.90
C TYR A 135 -3.63 -5.59 -18.61
N GLY A 136 -3.05 -6.73 -18.20
CA GLY A 136 -1.85 -7.31 -18.82
C GLY A 136 -2.15 -8.25 -20.00
N THR A 137 -3.37 -8.78 -20.09
CA THR A 137 -3.80 -9.68 -21.17
C THR A 137 -4.47 -8.92 -22.31
N GLY A 138 -3.70 -8.15 -23.08
CA GLY A 138 -4.00 -7.87 -24.50
C GLY A 138 -5.33 -7.20 -24.90
N ASN A 139 -6.22 -6.81 -23.97
CA ASN A 139 -7.43 -6.07 -24.31
C ASN A 139 -7.10 -4.58 -24.35
N GLY A 140 -6.45 -4.18 -25.45
CA GLY A 140 -6.50 -2.79 -25.87
C GLY A 140 -7.95 -2.30 -26.00
N PRO A 141 -8.17 -0.99 -26.14
CA PRO A 141 -9.49 -0.37 -26.04
C PRO A 141 -10.54 -0.81 -27.07
N ASP A 142 -10.15 -1.61 -28.07
CA ASP A 142 -10.99 -2.05 -29.18
C ASP A 142 -11.26 -3.57 -29.18
N ALA A 143 -10.84 -4.30 -28.14
CA ALA A 143 -11.04 -5.75 -28.08
C ALA A 143 -12.48 -6.09 -27.63
N LYS A 144 -13.39 -6.18 -28.60
CA LYS A 144 -14.66 -6.89 -28.46
C LYS A 144 -14.37 -8.34 -28.06
N THR A 145 -14.96 -8.77 -26.95
CA THR A 145 -15.24 -10.16 -26.58
C THR A 145 -14.14 -11.16 -26.95
N SER A 146 -13.13 -11.29 -26.10
CA SER A 146 -12.27 -12.46 -26.12
C SER A 146 -12.09 -12.95 -24.70
N LYS A 147 -12.48 -14.21 -24.48
CA LYS A 147 -12.43 -14.94 -23.20
C LYS A 147 -11.10 -14.62 -22.52
N ALA A 148 -11.16 -13.92 -21.39
CA ALA A 148 -10.00 -13.65 -20.54
C ALA A 148 -9.27 -14.98 -20.32
N SER A 149 -8.10 -15.15 -20.95
CA SER A 149 -7.25 -16.27 -20.61
C SER A 149 -6.82 -15.99 -19.19
N ILE A 150 -7.42 -16.73 -18.26
CA ILE A 150 -6.96 -16.79 -16.89
C ILE A 150 -5.50 -17.25 -17.04
N ILE A 151 -4.53 -16.34 -16.85
CA ILE A 151 -3.16 -16.76 -16.59
C ILE A 151 -3.22 -17.40 -15.20
N SER A 152 -3.71 -18.64 -15.15
CA SER A 152 -3.42 -19.57 -14.09
C SER A 152 -1.97 -19.95 -14.36
N VAL A 153 -1.01 -19.22 -13.78
CA VAL A 153 0.36 -19.74 -13.70
C VAL A 153 0.21 -21.02 -12.88
N PRO A 154 0.31 -22.22 -13.48
CA PRO A 154 0.20 -23.43 -12.69
C PRO A 154 1.37 -23.38 -11.71
N LEU A 155 1.10 -23.58 -10.41
CA LEU A 155 2.16 -23.66 -9.40
C LEU A 155 2.96 -24.96 -9.62
N GLN A 156 3.83 -24.95 -10.62
CA GLN A 156 4.71 -26.05 -10.99
C GLN A 156 5.86 -26.19 -9.98
N ASN A 157 6.34 -25.06 -9.43
CA ASN A 157 7.44 -25.07 -8.47
C ASN A 157 7.05 -24.40 -7.13
N LYS A 158 6.61 -25.24 -6.18
CA LYS A 158 6.21 -24.80 -4.83
C LYS A 158 7.36 -24.14 -4.04
N SER A 159 8.61 -24.50 -4.30
CA SER A 159 9.77 -23.90 -3.62
C SER A 159 9.99 -22.47 -4.10
N LEU A 160 10.01 -22.28 -5.43
CA LEU A 160 10.19 -20.96 -6.02
C LEU A 160 9.05 -20.00 -5.68
N ALA A 161 7.80 -20.51 -5.65
CA ALA A 161 6.64 -19.74 -5.22
C ALA A 161 6.72 -19.29 -3.75
N ARG A 162 7.24 -20.15 -2.84
CA ARG A 162 7.47 -19.77 -1.44
C ARG A 162 8.56 -18.73 -1.31
N SER A 163 9.65 -18.86 -2.06
CA SER A 163 10.72 -17.86 -2.06
C SER A 163 10.24 -16.51 -2.62
N ALA A 164 9.43 -16.51 -3.69
CA ALA A 164 8.80 -15.30 -4.21
C ALA A 164 7.89 -14.63 -3.16
N ALA A 165 7.07 -15.42 -2.46
CA ALA A 165 6.23 -14.93 -1.37
C ALA A 165 7.06 -14.34 -0.21
N ALA A 166 8.17 -14.99 0.16
CA ALA A 166 9.09 -14.48 1.18
C ALA A 166 9.75 -13.15 0.76
N ILE A 167 10.19 -13.03 -0.49
CA ILE A 167 10.75 -11.77 -1.01
C ILE A 167 9.69 -10.67 -1.06
N PHE A 168 8.45 -10.98 -1.43
CA PHE A 168 7.34 -10.02 -1.34
C PHE A 168 7.08 -9.57 0.09
N LEU A 169 7.12 -10.49 1.06
CA LEU A 169 6.99 -10.17 2.48
C LEU A 169 8.11 -9.24 2.96
N VAL A 170 9.37 -9.55 2.65
CA VAL A 170 10.52 -8.70 3.01
C VAL A 170 10.38 -7.31 2.38
N ARG A 171 10.02 -7.27 1.09
CA ARG A 171 9.79 -6.03 0.34
C ARG A 171 8.73 -5.15 1.00
N ASP A 172 7.58 -5.74 1.35
CA ASP A 172 6.51 -5.00 1.99
C ASP A 172 6.92 -4.54 3.38
N GLY A 173 7.71 -5.36 4.09
CA GLY A 173 8.32 -5.03 5.38
C GLY A 173 9.12 -3.75 5.33
N VAL A 174 10.00 -3.64 4.34
CA VAL A 174 10.81 -2.43 4.09
C VAL A 174 9.91 -1.21 3.85
N THR A 175 8.85 -1.35 3.06
CA THR A 175 7.96 -0.21 2.74
C THR A 175 7.10 0.24 3.92
N ILE A 176 6.53 -0.69 4.68
CA ILE A 176 5.70 -0.36 5.85
C ILE A 176 6.59 0.18 6.97
N PHE A 177 7.77 -0.40 7.19
CA PHE A 177 8.72 0.08 8.20
C PHE A 177 9.18 1.50 7.86
N GLY A 178 9.54 1.74 6.60
CA GLY A 178 9.88 3.06 6.10
C GLY A 178 8.81 4.09 6.43
N SER A 179 7.54 3.78 6.13
CA SER A 179 6.46 4.75 6.16
C SER A 179 5.85 4.98 7.55
N PHE A 180 5.68 3.91 8.34
CA PHE A 180 4.99 3.96 9.63
C PHE A 180 5.94 4.02 10.83
N THR A 181 7.23 3.73 10.65
CA THR A 181 8.21 3.71 11.75
C THR A 181 9.34 4.70 11.50
N LEU A 182 10.03 4.56 10.37
CA LEU A 182 11.19 5.39 10.08
C LEU A 182 10.83 6.85 9.77
N ALA A 183 9.74 7.11 9.05
CA ALA A 183 9.32 8.47 8.72
C ALA A 183 8.94 9.32 9.95
N PRO A 184 8.15 8.81 10.92
CA PRO A 184 7.94 9.51 12.20
C PRO A 184 9.24 9.73 12.98
N TRP A 185 10.10 8.71 13.11
CA TRP A 185 11.37 8.85 13.83
C TRP A 185 12.29 9.91 13.21
N LEU A 186 12.38 9.95 11.88
CA LEU A 186 13.12 10.99 11.19
C LEU A 186 12.46 12.36 11.32
N SER A 187 11.13 12.42 11.40
CA SER A 187 10.41 13.69 11.62
C SER A 187 10.77 14.30 12.97
N ASP A 188 10.85 13.47 14.01
CA ASP A 188 11.20 13.89 15.37
C ASP A 188 12.69 14.27 15.49
N ALA A 189 13.56 13.64 14.70
CA ALA A 189 14.99 13.93 14.67
C ALA A 189 15.37 15.20 13.89
N ILE A 190 14.48 15.74 13.03
CA ILE A 190 14.73 16.98 12.29
C ILE A 190 14.63 18.17 13.25
N PRO A 191 15.68 19.01 13.39
CA PRO A 191 15.63 20.17 14.27
C PRO A 191 14.64 21.25 13.77
N ASP A 192 14.03 21.97 14.71
CA ASP A 192 12.97 22.98 14.43
C ASP A 192 13.45 24.14 13.56
N ASN A 193 14.76 24.38 13.50
CA ASN A 193 15.37 25.43 12.67
C ASN A 193 15.28 25.15 11.15
N LEU A 194 15.16 23.90 10.73
CA LEU A 194 15.07 23.49 9.32
C LEU A 194 13.64 23.52 8.79
N ALA A 195 12.64 23.53 9.68
CA ALA A 195 11.23 23.44 9.32
C ALA A 195 10.41 24.25 10.33
N THR A 196 10.23 25.54 10.04
CA THR A 196 9.50 26.49 10.89
C THR A 196 7.99 26.23 10.97
N HIS A 197 7.44 25.40 10.09
CA HIS A 197 6.02 25.01 10.12
C HIS A 197 5.80 23.68 10.85
N PRO A 198 4.81 23.59 11.77
CA PRO A 198 4.53 22.39 12.56
C PRO A 198 4.29 21.10 11.74
N HIS A 199 3.69 21.24 10.55
CA HIS A 199 3.39 20.10 9.67
C HIS A 199 4.47 19.86 8.60
N ALA A 200 5.52 20.68 8.51
CA ALA A 200 6.52 20.55 7.46
C ALA A 200 7.37 19.29 7.63
N LYS A 201 7.80 18.96 8.86
CA LYS A 201 8.65 17.78 9.10
C LYS A 201 7.92 16.46 8.77
N PRO A 202 6.69 16.22 9.25
CA PRO A 202 5.96 15.00 8.90
C PRO A 202 5.69 14.88 7.40
N VAL A 203 5.37 15.99 6.72
CA VAL A 203 5.16 16.00 5.27
C VAL A 203 6.43 15.62 4.52
N ILE A 204 7.57 16.23 4.88
CA ILE A 204 8.86 15.96 4.22
C ILE A 204 9.24 14.49 4.39
N THR A 205 9.17 13.95 5.60
CA THR A 205 9.59 12.56 5.85
C THR A 205 8.61 11.56 5.26
N GLN A 206 7.30 11.81 5.30
CA GLN A 206 6.28 10.94 4.68
C GLN A 206 6.33 10.93 3.14
N LEU A 207 6.93 11.94 2.51
CA LEU A 207 7.17 11.91 1.06
C LEU A 207 8.54 11.32 0.72
N THR A 208 9.57 11.67 1.49
CA THR A 208 10.96 11.31 1.16
C THR A 208 11.30 9.87 1.55
N VAL A 209 10.91 9.45 2.75
CA VAL A 209 11.29 8.12 3.26
C VAL A 209 10.66 7.00 2.43
N PRO A 210 9.36 7.03 2.06
CA PRO A 210 8.81 6.02 1.18
C PRO A 210 9.50 5.99 -0.18
N VAL A 211 9.89 7.14 -0.74
CA VAL A 211 10.65 7.19 -2.01
C VAL A 211 12.00 6.48 -1.87
N LEU A 212 12.74 6.77 -0.80
CA LEU A 212 14.02 6.09 -0.53
C LEU A 212 13.84 4.59 -0.35
N THR A 213 12.78 4.16 0.35
CA THR A 213 12.50 2.72 0.50
C THR A 213 12.20 2.04 -0.83
N GLN A 214 11.69 2.76 -1.86
CA GLN A 214 11.50 2.17 -3.18
C GLN A 214 12.79 1.79 -3.89
N LEU A 215 13.93 2.41 -3.55
CA LEU A 215 15.23 2.04 -4.12
C LEU A 215 15.63 0.60 -3.72
N VAL A 216 15.17 0.14 -2.55
CA VAL A 216 15.38 -1.22 -2.05
C VAL A 216 14.20 -2.13 -2.37
N ALA A 217 12.96 -1.63 -2.22
CA ALA A 217 11.74 -2.41 -2.41
C ALA A 217 11.49 -2.77 -3.89
N THR A 218 11.88 -1.92 -4.83
CA THR A 218 11.62 -2.16 -6.27
C THR A 218 12.45 -3.34 -6.83
N PRO A 219 13.77 -3.42 -6.57
CA PRO A 219 14.55 -4.61 -6.95
C PRO A 219 13.97 -5.91 -6.40
N LEU A 220 13.58 -5.91 -5.11
CA LEU A 220 12.96 -7.09 -4.47
C LEU A 220 11.63 -7.45 -5.11
N HIS A 221 10.79 -6.46 -5.40
CA HIS A 221 9.50 -6.68 -6.06
C HIS A 221 9.67 -7.28 -7.46
N LEU A 222 10.58 -6.75 -8.28
CA LEU A 222 10.81 -7.26 -9.64
C LEU A 222 11.36 -8.69 -9.61
N LEU A 223 12.28 -8.98 -8.68
CA LEU A 223 12.81 -10.33 -8.50
C LEU A 223 11.71 -11.32 -8.07
N ALA A 224 10.89 -10.95 -7.08
CA ALA A 224 9.78 -11.79 -6.64
C ALA A 224 8.73 -12.02 -7.74
N LEU A 225 8.42 -10.99 -8.52
CA LEU A 225 7.48 -11.09 -9.64
C LEU A 225 8.02 -12.03 -10.73
N ASP A 226 9.31 -11.94 -11.05
CA ASP A 226 9.96 -12.84 -11.99
C ASP A 226 9.93 -14.30 -11.47
N MET A 227 10.27 -14.52 -10.20
CA MET A 227 10.19 -15.84 -9.53
C MET A 227 8.77 -16.41 -9.52
N TYR A 228 7.76 -15.57 -9.33
CA TYR A 228 6.37 -16.00 -9.30
C TYR A 228 5.85 -16.38 -10.69
N THR A 229 6.16 -15.57 -11.70
CA THR A 229 5.66 -15.72 -13.08
C THR A 229 6.40 -16.78 -13.89
N ARG A 230 7.73 -16.90 -13.74
CA ARG A 230 8.56 -17.87 -14.45
C ARG A 230 9.01 -18.97 -13.50
N GLN A 231 8.26 -20.07 -13.45
CA GLN A 231 8.52 -21.17 -12.51
C GLN A 231 9.49 -22.26 -13.00
N TYR A 232 10.06 -22.09 -14.20
CA TYR A 232 11.08 -22.98 -14.74
C TYR A 232 12.47 -22.70 -14.15
N THR A 233 13.36 -23.70 -14.23
CA THR A 233 14.74 -23.61 -13.72
C THR A 233 15.55 -22.64 -14.56
N MET A 234 16.08 -21.59 -13.93
CA MET A 234 16.94 -20.58 -14.55
C MET A 234 18.03 -20.19 -13.53
N PRO A 235 19.29 -19.95 -13.96
CA PRO A 235 20.34 -19.44 -13.08
C PRO A 235 19.91 -18.14 -12.39
N PHE A 236 20.17 -18.03 -11.08
CA PHE A 236 19.76 -16.88 -10.28
C PHE A 236 20.29 -15.54 -10.82
N LEU A 237 21.53 -15.51 -11.30
CA LEU A 237 22.15 -14.30 -11.85
C LEU A 237 21.44 -13.79 -13.11
N GLU A 238 21.06 -14.70 -14.00
CA GLU A 238 20.28 -14.35 -15.20
C GLU A 238 18.90 -13.80 -14.82
N ARG A 239 18.30 -14.38 -13.78
CA ARG A 239 17.02 -13.94 -13.23
C ARG A 239 17.09 -12.52 -12.68
N VAL A 240 18.14 -12.20 -11.93
CA VAL A 240 18.40 -10.84 -11.42
C VAL A 240 18.63 -9.86 -12.57
N LYS A 241 19.52 -10.19 -13.52
CA LYS A 241 19.82 -9.34 -14.67
C LYS A 241 18.57 -9.05 -15.51
N HIS A 242 17.74 -10.06 -15.74
CA HIS A 242 16.48 -9.91 -16.45
C HIS A 242 15.48 -9.04 -15.67
N SER A 243 15.35 -9.24 -14.35
CA SER A 243 14.45 -8.41 -13.52
C SER A 243 14.87 -6.94 -13.51
N GLN A 244 16.18 -6.67 -13.50
CA GLN A 244 16.75 -5.31 -13.43
C GLN A 244 16.48 -4.46 -14.67
N GLN A 245 16.20 -5.04 -15.85
CA GLN A 245 15.93 -4.25 -17.06
C GLN A 245 14.68 -3.36 -16.91
N TYR A 246 13.74 -3.73 -16.03
CA TYR A 246 12.52 -2.98 -15.76
C TYR A 246 12.67 -2.02 -14.56
N LEU A 247 13.84 -2.00 -13.91
CA LEU A 247 14.07 -1.27 -12.67
C LEU A 247 13.82 0.24 -12.80
N PRO A 248 14.36 0.97 -13.80
CA PRO A 248 14.17 2.42 -13.88
C PRO A 248 12.69 2.80 -14.02
N SER A 249 11.98 2.13 -14.93
CA SER A 249 10.55 2.37 -15.16
C SER A 249 9.70 1.99 -13.95
N SER A 250 9.99 0.86 -13.30
CA SER A 250 9.25 0.40 -12.12
C SER A 250 9.51 1.29 -10.90
N THR A 251 10.75 1.76 -10.70
CA THR A 251 11.12 2.62 -9.57
C THR A 251 10.50 4.00 -9.70
N LEU A 252 10.71 4.68 -10.83
CA LEU A 252 10.11 6.00 -11.10
C LEU A 252 8.62 6.01 -10.80
N LEU A 253 8.00 4.90 -11.13
CA LEU A 253 6.60 4.78 -11.05
C LEU A 253 6.06 4.53 -9.65
N ARG A 254 6.73 3.66 -8.91
CA ARG A 254 6.44 3.44 -7.51
C ARG A 254 6.65 4.75 -6.73
N CYS A 255 7.60 5.60 -7.14
CA CYS A 255 7.76 6.96 -6.61
C CYS A 255 6.57 7.87 -6.94
N VAL A 256 6.06 7.88 -8.18
CA VAL A 256 4.87 8.68 -8.54
C VAL A 256 3.65 8.26 -7.71
N ARG A 257 3.47 6.96 -7.47
CA ARG A 257 2.36 6.44 -6.66
C ARG A 257 2.44 6.85 -5.19
N ILE A 258 3.63 7.16 -4.66
CA ILE A 258 3.80 7.57 -3.25
C ILE A 258 3.07 8.88 -2.96
N ILE A 259 2.99 9.80 -3.93
CA ILE A 259 2.39 11.12 -3.74
C ILE A 259 0.93 11.02 -3.29
N PRO A 260 0.02 10.36 -4.02
CA PRO A 260 -1.34 10.19 -3.53
C PRO A 260 -1.39 9.29 -2.29
N ALA A 261 -0.69 8.15 -2.29
CA ALA A 261 -0.78 7.14 -1.23
C ALA A 261 -0.34 7.63 0.15
N PHE A 262 0.86 8.19 0.25
CA PHE A 262 1.46 8.63 1.51
C PHE A 262 1.29 10.12 1.73
N GLY A 263 1.41 10.94 0.68
CA GLY A 263 1.20 12.38 0.80
C GLY A 263 -0.24 12.71 1.17
N ILE A 264 -1.22 12.30 0.36
CA ILE A 264 -2.62 12.65 0.62
C ILE A 264 -3.25 11.64 1.59
N GLY A 265 -3.16 10.35 1.30
CA GLY A 265 -3.85 9.30 2.06
C GLY A 265 -3.38 9.21 3.52
N CYS A 266 -2.09 9.01 3.74
CA CYS A 266 -1.56 8.82 5.11
C CYS A 266 -1.77 10.07 5.98
N LEU A 267 -1.47 11.27 5.46
CA LEU A 267 -1.68 12.51 6.21
C LEU A 267 -3.17 12.73 6.52
N THR A 268 -4.06 12.56 5.55
CA THR A 268 -5.51 12.70 5.77
C THR A 268 -6.02 11.71 6.81
N ASN A 269 -5.54 10.46 6.77
CA ASN A 269 -5.91 9.45 7.77
C ASN A 269 -5.48 9.88 9.18
N MET A 270 -4.25 10.39 9.32
CA MET A 270 -3.71 10.84 10.60
C MET A 270 -4.49 12.04 11.17
N GLU A 271 -4.76 13.04 10.34
CA GLU A 271 -5.51 14.25 10.73
C GLU A 271 -6.98 13.94 11.07
N LEU A 272 -7.67 13.15 10.24
CA LEU A 272 -9.06 12.74 10.50
C LEU A 272 -9.17 11.90 11.78
N ARG A 273 -8.24 10.95 11.98
CA ARG A 273 -8.21 10.13 13.19
C ARG A 273 -8.03 10.99 14.44
N SER A 274 -7.07 11.92 14.40
CA SER A 274 -6.84 12.89 15.48
C SER A 274 -8.11 13.69 15.78
N ALA A 275 -8.72 14.28 14.75
CA ALA A 275 -9.94 15.07 14.89
C ALA A 275 -11.12 14.27 15.47
N PHE A 276 -11.29 13.01 15.08
CA PHE A 276 -12.32 12.14 15.65
C PHE A 276 -12.03 11.83 17.12
N HIS A 277 -10.81 11.45 17.47
CA HIS A 277 -10.43 11.14 18.85
C HIS A 277 -10.57 12.34 19.78
N THR A 278 -10.20 13.55 19.34
CA THR A 278 -10.40 14.78 20.11
C THR A 278 -11.88 15.06 20.37
N LYS A 279 -12.74 14.89 19.37
CA LYS A 279 -14.19 15.09 19.52
C LYS A 279 -14.87 14.09 20.45
N ILE A 280 -14.32 12.88 20.59
CA ILE A 280 -14.87 11.84 21.45
C ILE A 280 -14.40 12.01 22.90
N SER A 281 -13.22 12.59 23.08
CA SER A 281 -12.57 12.75 24.39
C SER A 281 -12.90 14.09 25.07
N GLY A 282 -13.46 15.04 24.34
CA GLY A 282 -13.94 16.33 24.84
C GLY A 282 -15.46 16.32 25.03
#